data_AF-A0A3D4B449-F1
#
_entry.id   AF-A0A3D4B449-F1
#
_cell.length_a   1.000
_cell.length_b   1.000
_cell.length_c   1.000
_cell.angle_alpha   90.00
_cell.angle_beta   90.00
_cell.angle_gamma   90.00
#
_symmetry.space_group_name_H-M   'P 1'
#
loop_
_entity.id
_entity.type
_entity.pdbx_description
1 polymer ?
#
loop_
_entity_poly.entity_id
_entity_poly.type
_entity_poly.pdbx_seq_one_letter_code
_entity_poly.pdbx_strand_id
1 'polypeptide(L)' 'MHTDPVTLELFKNALFSIADEMAVTICCTTYSGVLRDNMDFSTAFT' A
#
# COMPACT_ATOMS: atom_id res chain seq x y z
N MET A 1 -3.17 -19.20 -21.56
CA MET A 1 -3.83 -18.03 -20.98
C MET A 1 -3.14 -16.79 -21.53
N HIS A 2 -3.79 -16.06 -22.44
CA HIS A 2 -3.29 -14.76 -22.89
C HIS A 2 -3.78 -13.75 -21.84
N THR A 3 -2.92 -13.39 -20.90
CA THR A 3 -3.29 -12.41 -19.89
C THR A 3 -3.32 -11.05 -20.55
N ASP A 4 -4.50 -10.43 -20.56
CA ASP A 4 -4.70 -9.11 -21.16
C ASP A 4 -3.81 -8.10 -20.41
N PRO A 5 -2.95 -7.34 -21.11
CA PRO A 5 -2.02 -6.41 -20.46
C PRO A 5 -2.75 -5.36 -19.62
N VAL A 6 -3.97 -4.98 -20.03
CA VAL A 6 -4.83 -4.05 -19.30
C VAL A 6 -5.25 -4.62 -17.94
N THR A 7 -5.60 -5.90 -17.89
CA THR A 7 -6.05 -6.55 -16.65
C THR A 7 -4.90 -6.69 -15.64
N LEU A 8 -3.68 -6.96 -16.11
CA LEU A 8 -2.49 -6.98 -15.26
C LEU A 8 -2.16 -5.60 -14.68
N GLU A 9 -2.25 -4.54 -15.49
CA GLU A 9 -2.01 -3.17 -15.01
C GLU A 9 -3.09 -2.73 -14.02
N LEU A 10 -4.37 -3.07 -14.25
CA LEU A 10 -5.45 -2.83 -13.29
C LEU A 10 -5.21 -3.56 -11.97
N PHE A 11 -4.81 -4.83 -12.03
CA PHE A 11 -4.51 -5.62 -10.84
C PHE A 11 -3.33 -5.04 -10.05
N LYS A 12 -2.26 -4.63 -10.74
CA LYS A 12 -1.10 -3.97 -10.13
C LYS A 12 -1.50 -2.66 -9.45
N ASN A 13 -2.27 -1.82 -10.14
CA ASN A 13 -2.72 -0.53 -9.60
C ASN A 13 -3.68 -0.72 -8.42
N ALA A 14 -4.54 -1.74 -8.46
CA ALA A 14 -5.42 -2.07 -7.35
C ALA A 14 -4.62 -2.48 -6.11
N LEU A 15 -3.64 -3.38 -6.25
CA LEU A 15 -2.77 -3.77 -5.13
C LEU A 15 -1.99 -2.59 -4.55
N PHE A 16 -1.47 -1.72 -5.42
CA PHE A 16 -0.76 -0.52 -5.00
C PHE A 16 -1.67 0.46 -4.25
N SER A 17 -2.90 0.65 -4.75
CA SER A 17 -3.91 1.49 -4.10
C SER A 17 -4.27 1.00 -2.70
N ILE A 18 -4.37 -0.33 -2.51
CA ILE A 18 -4.66 -0.90 -1.19
C ILE A 18 -3.46 -0.71 -0.25
N ALA A 19 -2.24 -0.89 -0.74
CA ALA A 19 -1.03 -0.68 0.05
C ALA A 19 -0.88 0.77 0.54
N ASP A 20 -1.29 1.73 -0.27
CA ASP A 20 -1.28 3.16 0.05
C ASP A 20 -2.30 3.52 1.15
N GLU A 21 -3.54 3.05 1.01
CA GLU A 21 -4.60 3.25 2.02
C GLU A 21 -4.19 2.68 3.40
N MET A 22 -3.51 1.53 3.41
CA MET A 22 -2.97 0.94 4.65
C MET A 22 -1.88 1.80 5.27
N ALA A 23 -1.01 2.42 4.47
CA ALA A 23 0.02 3.32 4.97
C ALA A 23 -0.59 4.58 5.62
N VAL A 24 -1.60 5.16 4.98
CA VAL A 24 -2.37 6.30 5.54
C VAL A 24 -3.04 5.91 6.85
N THR A 25 -3.64 4.71 6.90
CA THR A 25 -4.28 4.19 8.12
C THR A 25 -3.28 4.07 9.27
N ILE A 26 -2.07 3.58 9.02
CA ILE A 26 -1.01 3.48 10.04
C ILE A 26 -0.61 4.87 10.52
N CYS A 27 -0.40 5.84 9.62
CA CYS A 27 -0.06 7.21 9.99
C CYS A 27 -1.13 7.88 10.87
N CYS A 28 -2.42 7.61 10.61
CA CYS A 28 -3.53 8.20 11.35
C CYS A 28 -3.83 7.52 12.69
N THR A 29 -3.45 6.25 12.86
CA THR A 29 -3.74 5.45 14.07
C THR A 29 -2.54 5.26 14.98
N THR A 30 -1.33 5.53 14.50
CA THR A 30 -0.12 5.36 15.29
C THR A 30 0.03 6.47 16.34
N TYR A 31 0.29 6.08 17.58
CA TYR A 31 0.66 6.98 18.66
C TYR A 31 2.16 7.30 18.68
N SER A 32 2.95 6.63 17.83
CA SER A 32 4.40 6.76 17.78
C SER A 32 4.83 7.83 16.77
N GLY A 33 5.55 8.86 17.25
CA GLY A 33 6.10 9.91 16.39
C GLY A 33 7.10 9.38 15.35
N VAL A 34 7.91 8.36 15.68
CA VAL A 34 8.83 7.75 14.70
C VAL A 34 8.10 7.05 13.56
N LEU A 35 6.92 6.45 13.81
CA LEU A 35 6.15 5.82 12.73
C LEU A 35 5.38 6.85 11.91
N ARG A 36 4.86 7.92 12.53
CA ARG A 36 4.09 8.96 11.83
C ARG A 36 4.95 9.96 11.08
N ASP A 37 6.02 10.44 11.72
CA ASP A 37 6.82 11.56 11.23
C ASP A 37 7.99 11.05 10.36
N ASN A 38 8.52 9.87 10.69
CA ASN A 38 9.67 9.27 10.02
C ASN A 38 9.26 8.20 8.99
N MET A 39 8.00 7.75 9.00
CA MET A 39 7.45 6.69 8.13
C MET A 39 8.30 5.41 8.09
N ASP A 40 8.95 5.06 9.20
CA ASP A 40 9.77 3.84 9.33
C ASP A 40 8.88 2.58 9.47
N PHE A 41 8.09 2.26 8.44
CA PHE A 41 7.25 1.07 8.37
C PHE A 41 7.05 0.60 6.91
N SER A 42 6.54 -0.60 6.71
CA SER A 42 6.28 -1.17 5.39
C SER A 42 4.90 -1.82 5.32
N THR A 43 4.21 -1.63 4.20
CA THR A 43 2.91 -2.23 3.88
C THR A 43 3.07 -3.20 2.71
N ALA A 44 3.64 -4.37 2.98
CA ALA A 44 3.83 -5.41 1.99
C ALA A 44 2.70 -6.47 2.05
N PHE A 45 2.25 -6.91 0.88
CA PHE A 45 1.47 -8.13 0.73
C PHE A 45 2.44 -9.30 0.43
N THR A 46 2.32 -10.42 1.16
CA THR A 46 3.10 -11.66 0.93
C THR A 46 2.37 -12.58 -0.02
#